data_AF-A0AA43Z917-F1
#
_entry.id   AF-A0AA43Z917-F1
#
_cell.length_a   1.000
_cell.length_b   1.000
_cell.length_c   1.000
_cell.angle_alpha   90.00
_cell.angle_beta   90.00
_cell.angle_gamma   90.00
#
_symmetry.space_group_name_H-M   'P 1'
#
loop_
_entity.id
_entity.type
_entity.pdbx_description
1 polymer ?
#
loop_
_entity_poly.entity_id
_entity_poly.type
_entity_poly.pdbx_seq_one_letter_code
_entity_poly.pdbx_strand_id
1 'polypeptide(L)'
;MSLLATATSLLPTVAGLLDKLIPDPEQKARAQLELLRLQQEGAFKDLDAALQINLAQAKINEVEAASQSGFQAGWRPLAGYVCVAGLAYEFLVRPLLPWLLTVAGVADVPPLPSLDAVLFELVFGMLGLGALRTADRWKRVSAVTSSTWTGG
;
A
#
# COMPACT_ATOMS: atom_id res chain seq x y z
N MET A 1 -0.97 4.29 27.09
CA MET A 1 -2.36 3.79 27.13
C MET A 1 -2.97 4.05 28.51
N SER A 2 -3.26 5.30 28.89
CA SER A 2 -3.87 5.58 30.22
C SER A 2 -4.60 6.91 30.38
N LEU A 3 -4.52 7.86 29.43
CA LEU A 3 -5.15 9.18 29.58
C LEU A 3 -6.46 9.33 28.78
N LEU A 4 -6.60 8.61 27.66
CA LEU A 4 -7.80 8.62 26.84
C LEU A 4 -8.93 7.80 27.49
N ALA A 5 -8.60 6.65 28.10
CA ALA A 5 -9.59 5.81 28.80
C ALA A 5 -10.21 6.50 30.02
N THR A 6 -9.44 7.30 30.74
CA THR A 6 -9.92 8.09 31.88
C THR A 6 -10.79 9.27 31.45
N ALA A 7 -10.56 9.83 30.25
CA ALA A 7 -11.42 10.87 29.69
C ALA A 7 -12.81 10.33 29.33
N THR A 8 -12.88 9.12 28.74
CA THR A 8 -14.16 8.48 28.37
C THR A 8 -15.04 8.15 29.58
N SER A 9 -14.45 7.82 30.74
CA SER A 9 -15.22 7.57 31.97
C SER A 9 -15.80 8.84 32.63
N LEU A 10 -15.28 10.02 32.28
CA LEU A 10 -15.73 11.30 32.83
C LEU A 10 -16.78 11.99 31.94
N LEU A 11 -16.90 11.58 30.67
CA LEU A 11 -17.93 12.04 29.74
C LEU A 11 -19.38 11.92 30.28
N PRO A 12 -19.84 10.79 30.85
CA PRO A 12 -21.23 10.68 31.31
C PRO A 12 -21.54 11.60 32.50
N THR A 13 -20.55 11.87 33.35
CA THR A 13 -20.69 12.77 34.50
C THR A 13 -20.73 14.23 34.07
N VAL A 14 -19.96 14.61 33.04
CA VAL A 14 -20.00 15.95 32.44
C VAL A 14 -21.28 16.16 31.62
N ALA A 15 -21.76 15.14 30.90
CA ALA A 15 -23.01 15.19 30.15
C ALA A 15 -24.23 15.44 31.06
N GLY A 16 -24.31 14.79 32.22
CA GLY A 16 -25.38 15.01 33.19
C GLY A 16 -25.37 16.39 33.86
N LEU A 17 -24.20 17.03 33.93
CA LEU A 17 -24.06 18.42 34.42
C LEU A 17 -24.38 19.45 33.33
N LEU A 18 -24.08 19.15 32.06
CA LEU A 18 -24.39 20.00 30.91
C LEU A 18 -25.89 20.03 30.60
N ASP A 19 -26.60 18.90 30.73
CA ASP A 19 -28.05 18.84 30.49
C ASP A 19 -28.87 19.62 31.52
N LYS A 20 -28.31 19.85 32.71
CA LYS A 20 -28.94 20.68 33.75
C LYS A 20 -28.67 22.17 33.59
N LEU A 21 -27.70 22.56 32.74
CA LEU A 21 -27.25 23.95 32.58
C LEU A 21 -27.67 24.58 31.24
N ILE A 22 -28.13 23.79 30.26
CA ILE A 22 -28.58 24.30 28.94
C ILE A 22 -29.97 23.75 28.56
N PRO A 23 -31.05 24.36 29.09
CA PRO A 23 -32.44 24.07 28.73
C PRO A 23 -32.92 24.93 27.55
N ASP A 24 -32.32 24.82 26.36
CA ASP A 24 -32.92 25.41 25.13
C ASP A 24 -32.60 24.59 23.86
N PRO A 25 -33.59 23.93 23.23
CA PRO A 25 -33.39 23.01 22.11
C PRO A 25 -33.00 23.69 20.79
N GLU A 26 -33.36 24.96 20.58
CA GLU A 26 -33.00 25.69 19.35
C GLU A 26 -31.52 26.08 19.31
N GLN A 27 -30.91 26.42 20.46
CA GLN A 27 -29.50 26.76 20.52
C GLN A 27 -28.62 25.52 20.34
N LYS A 28 -29.06 24.35 20.83
CA LYS A 28 -28.41 23.05 20.55
C LYS A 28 -28.43 22.74 19.04
N ALA A 29 -29.54 23.01 18.34
CA ALA A 29 -29.62 22.77 16.90
C ALA A 29 -28.67 23.67 16.10
N ARG A 30 -28.55 24.96 16.45
CA ARG A 30 -27.59 25.89 15.80
C ARG A 30 -26.14 25.53 16.13
N ALA A 31 -25.84 25.17 17.37
CA ALA A 31 -24.52 24.73 17.79
C ALA A 31 -24.12 23.41 17.11
N GLN A 32 -25.03 22.45 16.93
CA GLN A 32 -24.77 21.23 16.17
C GLN A 32 -24.47 21.51 14.70
N LEU A 33 -25.16 22.47 14.09
CA LEU A 33 -24.96 22.85 12.69
C LEU A 33 -23.62 23.57 12.49
N GLU A 34 -23.21 24.40 13.45
CA GLU A 34 -21.91 25.07 13.48
C GLU A 34 -20.76 24.07 13.74
N LEU A 35 -20.95 23.10 14.66
CA LEU A 35 -20.02 22.00 14.88
C LEU A 35 -19.86 21.13 13.63
N LEU A 36 -20.95 20.83 12.91
CA LEU A 36 -20.90 20.06 11.68
C LEU A 36 -20.15 20.81 10.57
N ARG A 37 -20.34 22.14 10.48
CA ARG A 37 -19.56 23.00 9.57
C ARG A 37 -18.08 23.01 9.90
N LEU A 38 -17.73 23.19 11.18
CA LEU A 38 -16.35 23.19 11.65
C LEU A 38 -15.68 21.81 11.46
N GLN A 39 -16.42 20.72 11.67
CA GLN A 39 -15.95 19.37 11.37
C GLN A 39 -15.70 19.16 9.87
N GLN A 40 -16.60 19.65 9.01
CA GLN A 40 -16.40 19.60 7.56
C GLN A 40 -15.15 20.41 7.17
N GLU A 41 -15.01 21.65 7.63
CA GLU A 41 -13.83 22.48 7.34
C GLU A 41 -12.52 21.86 7.87
N GLY A 42 -12.55 21.23 9.04
CA GLY A 42 -11.41 20.48 9.58
C GLY A 42 -11.04 19.28 8.71
N ALA A 43 -12.02 18.45 8.35
CA ALA A 43 -11.83 17.30 7.48
C ALA A 43 -11.32 17.71 6.08
N PHE A 44 -11.81 18.82 5.53
CA PHE A 44 -11.33 19.37 4.26
C PHE A 44 -9.88 19.84 4.36
N LYS A 45 -9.49 20.53 5.44
CA LYS A 45 -8.10 20.96 5.65
C LYS A 45 -7.14 19.79 5.80
N ASP A 46 -7.55 18.74 6.50
CA ASP A 46 -6.73 17.52 6.65
C ASP A 46 -6.57 16.78 5.32
N LEU A 47 -7.64 16.70 4.52
CA LEU A 47 -7.61 16.15 3.17
C LEU A 47 -6.71 16.97 2.24
N ASP A 48 -6.80 18.29 2.28
CA ASP A 48 -5.97 19.19 1.48
C ASP A 48 -4.49 19.09 1.87
N ALA A 49 -4.19 19.05 3.17
CA ALA A 49 -2.82 18.84 3.66
C ALA A 49 -2.25 17.49 3.20
N ALA A 50 -3.04 16.42 3.29
CA ALA A 50 -2.66 15.11 2.79
C ALA A 50 -2.45 15.12 1.27
N LEU A 51 -3.33 15.79 0.51
CA LEU A 51 -3.19 15.95 -0.93
C LEU A 51 -1.90 16.70 -1.29
N GLN A 52 -1.60 17.80 -0.62
CA GLN A 52 -0.39 18.58 -0.88
C GLN A 52 0.88 17.78 -0.59
N ILE A 53 0.91 16.99 0.50
CA ILE A 53 2.03 16.09 0.81
C ILE A 53 2.19 15.04 -0.29
N ASN A 54 1.10 14.41 -0.73
CA ASN A 54 1.14 13.42 -1.81
C ASN A 54 1.58 14.04 -3.14
N LEU A 55 1.14 15.25 -3.47
CA LEU A 55 1.54 15.97 -4.68
C LEU A 55 3.01 16.41 -4.63
N ALA A 56 3.49 16.86 -3.47
CA ALA A 56 4.90 17.17 -3.27
C ALA A 56 5.77 15.93 -3.44
N GLN A 57 5.35 14.79 -2.85
CA GLN A 57 6.06 13.53 -3.02
C GLN A 57 6.00 13.02 -4.47
N ALA A 58 4.87 13.18 -5.16
CA ALA A 58 4.74 12.83 -6.57
C ALA A 58 5.71 13.65 -7.44
N LYS A 59 5.83 14.96 -7.20
CA LYS A 59 6.79 15.83 -7.88
C LYS A 59 8.25 15.45 -7.59
N ILE A 60 8.57 15.12 -6.34
CA ILE A 60 9.91 14.63 -5.98
C ILE A 60 10.19 13.32 -6.72
N ASN A 61 9.25 12.38 -6.72
CA ASN A 61 9.39 11.10 -7.43
C ASN A 61 9.51 11.30 -8.95
N GLU A 62 8.83 12.29 -9.53
CA GLU A 62 8.89 12.62 -10.96
C GLU A 62 10.24 13.26 -11.34
N VAL A 63 10.74 14.18 -10.53
CA VAL A 63 12.07 14.79 -10.71
C VAL A 63 13.17 13.76 -10.47
N GLU A 64 13.03 12.90 -9.45
CA GLU A 64 13.94 11.79 -9.23
C GLU A 64 13.88 10.80 -10.40
N ALA A 65 12.71 10.43 -10.89
CA ALA A 65 12.56 9.55 -12.06
C ALA A 65 13.18 10.16 -13.33
N ALA A 66 13.13 11.49 -13.49
CA ALA A 66 13.78 12.21 -14.58
C ALA A 66 15.31 12.33 -14.39
N SER A 67 15.81 12.39 -13.15
CA SER A 67 17.24 12.48 -12.84
C SER A 67 17.92 11.12 -12.65
N GLN A 68 17.15 10.02 -12.59
CA GLN A 68 17.70 8.68 -12.45
C GLN A 68 18.44 8.29 -13.73
N SER A 69 19.73 8.67 -13.76
CA SER A 69 20.80 7.94 -14.41
C SER A 69 20.44 6.44 -14.48
N GLY A 70 20.38 5.90 -15.71
CA GLY A 70 19.80 4.57 -16.01
C GLY A 70 20.38 3.39 -15.22
N PHE A 71 21.44 3.60 -14.44
CA PHE A 71 22.00 2.60 -13.52
C PHE A 71 21.18 2.39 -12.24
N GLN A 72 20.56 3.43 -11.65
CA GLN A 72 19.73 3.26 -10.43
C GLN A 72 18.27 2.94 -10.75
N ALA A 73 17.73 3.50 -11.83
CA ALA A 73 16.40 3.14 -12.33
C ALA A 73 16.38 1.74 -12.96
N GLY A 74 17.55 1.22 -13.40
CA GLY A 74 17.65 -0.01 -14.17
C GLY A 74 17.62 -1.29 -13.33
N TRP A 75 18.22 -1.34 -12.15
CA TRP A 75 18.45 -2.63 -11.47
C TRP A 75 17.15 -3.31 -10.99
N ARG A 76 16.14 -2.52 -10.55
CA ARG A 76 14.82 -3.03 -10.12
C ARG A 76 14.03 -3.66 -11.28
N PRO A 77 13.85 -2.96 -12.41
CA PRO A 77 13.29 -3.57 -13.62
C PRO A 77 14.14 -4.73 -14.15
N LEU A 78 15.48 -4.60 -14.18
CA LEU A 78 16.39 -5.64 -14.68
C LEU A 78 16.24 -6.96 -13.92
N ALA A 79 16.11 -6.93 -12.59
CA ALA A 79 15.84 -8.14 -11.82
C ALA A 79 14.53 -8.82 -12.23
N GLY A 80 13.49 -8.04 -12.55
CA GLY A 80 12.24 -8.55 -13.11
C GLY A 80 12.42 -9.15 -14.51
N TYR A 81 13.16 -8.50 -15.40
CA TYR A 81 13.44 -9.00 -16.75
C TYR A 81 14.24 -10.30 -16.74
N VAL A 82 15.25 -10.43 -15.87
CA VAL A 82 16.02 -11.67 -15.71
C VAL A 82 15.14 -12.80 -15.20
N CYS A 83 14.24 -12.51 -14.26
CA CYS A 83 13.29 -13.48 -13.72
C CYS A 83 12.30 -13.98 -14.81
N VAL A 84 11.74 -13.06 -15.60
CA VAL A 84 10.85 -13.40 -16.72
C VAL A 84 11.59 -14.14 -17.83
N ALA A 85 12.83 -13.75 -18.15
CA ALA A 85 13.66 -14.43 -19.13
C ALA A 85 14.02 -15.86 -18.69
N GLY A 86 14.29 -16.07 -17.41
CA GLY A 86 14.53 -17.40 -16.84
C GLY A 86 13.29 -18.30 -16.86
N LEU A 87 12.09 -17.74 -16.58
CA LEU A 87 10.83 -18.47 -16.75
C LEU A 87 10.56 -18.81 -18.23
N ALA A 88 10.84 -17.89 -19.15
CA ALA A 88 10.72 -18.16 -20.58
C ALA A 88 11.70 -19.25 -21.04
N TYR A 89 12.93 -19.27 -20.52
CA TYR A 89 13.86 -20.36 -20.81
C TYR A 89 13.35 -21.70 -20.27
N GLU A 90 12.91 -21.76 -19.02
CA GLU A 90 12.49 -22.99 -18.36
C GLU A 90 11.19 -23.58 -18.94
N PHE A 91 10.20 -22.74 -19.26
CA PHE A 91 8.87 -23.19 -19.72
C PHE A 91 8.70 -23.21 -21.24
N LEU A 92 9.42 -22.35 -21.98
CA LEU A 92 9.33 -22.28 -23.44
C LEU A 92 10.54 -22.99 -24.08
N VAL A 93 11.76 -22.54 -23.80
CA VAL A 93 12.96 -23.03 -24.50
C VAL A 93 13.27 -24.49 -24.14
N ARG A 94 13.20 -24.86 -22.87
CA ARG A 94 13.56 -26.20 -22.37
C ARG A 94 12.72 -27.34 -23.00
N PRO A 95 11.38 -27.22 -23.17
CA PRO A 95 10.60 -28.25 -23.87
C PRO A 95 10.53 -28.04 -25.39
N LEU A 96 10.48 -26.80 -25.91
CA LEU A 96 10.32 -26.56 -27.35
C LEU A 96 11.60 -26.80 -28.13
N LEU A 97 12.78 -26.51 -27.58
CA LEU A 97 14.04 -26.62 -28.32
C LEU A 97 14.39 -28.08 -28.66
N PRO A 98 14.31 -29.05 -27.73
CA PRO A 98 14.52 -30.46 -28.07
C PRO A 98 13.42 -31.02 -28.99
N TRP A 99 12.17 -30.56 -28.84
CA TRP A 99 11.09 -30.93 -29.74
C TRP A 99 11.32 -30.42 -31.18
N LEU A 100 11.73 -29.15 -31.33
CA LEU A 100 12.09 -28.58 -32.64
C LEU A 100 13.26 -29.31 -33.29
N LEU A 101 14.30 -29.63 -32.52
CA LEU A 101 15.50 -30.31 -33.02
C LEU A 101 15.21 -31.76 -33.45
N THR A 102 14.34 -32.46 -32.72
CA THR A 102 13.90 -33.82 -33.10
C THR A 102 13.01 -33.81 -34.36
N VAL A 103 12.11 -32.82 -34.50
CA VAL A 103 11.33 -32.62 -35.73
C VAL A 103 12.22 -32.21 -36.92
N ALA A 104 13.30 -31.46 -36.68
CA ALA A 104 14.28 -31.06 -37.69
C ALA A 104 15.25 -32.17 -38.09
N GLY A 105 15.11 -33.39 -37.55
CA GLY A 105 15.90 -34.57 -37.93
C GLY A 105 17.24 -34.71 -37.20
N VAL A 106 17.50 -33.94 -36.14
CA VAL A 106 18.68 -34.12 -35.29
C VAL A 106 18.40 -35.22 -34.27
N ALA A 107 19.12 -36.34 -34.39
CA ALA A 107 19.10 -37.42 -33.41
C ALA A 107 20.03 -37.11 -32.23
N ASP A 108 19.67 -37.59 -31.03
CA ASP A 108 20.40 -37.38 -29.76
C ASP A 108 20.60 -35.91 -29.35
N VAL A 109 19.48 -35.22 -29.09
CA VAL A 109 19.53 -33.88 -28.48
C VAL A 109 19.81 -34.03 -26.98
N PRO A 110 20.95 -33.53 -26.47
CA PRO A 110 21.26 -33.59 -25.05
C PRO A 110 20.28 -32.72 -24.22
N PRO A 111 19.91 -33.16 -23.01
CA PRO A 111 18.99 -32.42 -22.16
C PRO A 111 19.60 -31.08 -21.74
N LEU A 112 18.82 -30.00 -21.91
CA LEU A 112 19.20 -28.66 -21.48
C LEU A 112 19.32 -28.58 -19.95
N PRO A 113 20.33 -27.85 -19.42
CA PRO A 113 20.51 -27.68 -17.98
C PRO A 113 19.30 -26.97 -17.36
N SER A 114 18.84 -27.47 -16.21
CA SER A 114 17.71 -26.90 -15.46
C SER A 114 18.14 -25.70 -14.62
N LEU A 115 17.36 -24.62 -14.65
CA LEU A 115 17.52 -23.46 -13.76
C LEU A 115 16.48 -23.45 -12.62
N ASP A 116 15.63 -24.47 -12.56
CA ASP A 116 14.41 -24.60 -11.76
C ASP A 116 14.55 -24.13 -10.29
N ALA A 117 15.48 -24.73 -9.53
CA ALA A 117 15.62 -24.46 -8.10
C ALA A 117 16.02 -23.00 -7.79
N VAL A 118 16.97 -22.46 -8.55
CA VAL A 118 17.46 -21.08 -8.37
C VAL A 118 16.43 -20.07 -8.87
N LEU A 119 15.70 -20.41 -9.93
CA LEU A 119 14.67 -19.54 -10.52
C LEU A 119 13.48 -19.37 -9.58
N PHE A 120 12.93 -20.46 -9.05
CA PHE A 120 11.81 -20.39 -8.11
C PHE A 120 12.20 -19.69 -6.82
N GLU A 121 13.40 -19.90 -6.29
CA GLU A 121 13.91 -19.19 -5.11
C GLU A 121 13.92 -17.66 -5.32
N LEU A 122 14.44 -17.20 -6.48
CA LEU A 122 14.45 -15.78 -6.83
C LEU A 122 13.04 -15.20 -7.02
N VAL A 123 12.13 -15.95 -7.67
CA VAL A 123 10.71 -15.55 -7.84
C VAL A 123 10.03 -15.40 -6.49
N PHE A 124 10.10 -16.43 -5.64
CA PHE A 124 9.46 -16.43 -4.33
C PHE A 124 10.08 -15.38 -3.39
N GLY A 125 11.40 -15.15 -3.47
CA GLY A 125 12.06 -14.09 -2.72
C GLY A 125 11.53 -12.69 -3.08
N MET A 126 11.41 -12.38 -4.38
CA MET A 126 10.86 -11.10 -4.84
C MET A 126 9.36 -10.96 -4.55
N LEU A 127 8.59 -12.05 -4.71
CA LEU A 127 7.16 -12.06 -4.41
C LEU A 127 6.89 -11.89 -2.91
N GLY A 128 7.71 -12.51 -2.05
CA GLY A 128 7.62 -12.40 -0.60
C GLY A 128 7.86 -10.98 -0.10
N LEU A 129 8.91 -10.30 -0.58
CA LEU A 129 9.16 -8.88 -0.29
C LEU A 129 8.02 -7.98 -0.84
N GLY A 130 7.48 -8.30 -2.01
CA GLY A 130 6.32 -7.63 -2.59
C GLY A 130 5.02 -7.81 -1.77
N ALA A 131 4.84 -8.97 -1.16
CA ALA A 131 3.70 -9.26 -0.30
C ALA A 131 3.82 -8.52 1.05
N LEU A 132 5.02 -8.47 1.64
CA LEU A 132 5.27 -7.76 2.91
C LEU A 132 4.95 -6.26 2.81
N ARG A 133 5.37 -5.58 1.73
CA ARG A 133 5.00 -4.15 1.53
C ARG A 133 3.50 -3.94 1.39
N THR A 134 2.79 -4.92 0.84
CA THR A 134 1.34 -4.86 0.64
C THR A 134 0.61 -5.09 1.97
N ALA A 135 1.11 -6.02 2.78
CA ALA A 135 0.64 -6.24 4.14
C ALA A 135 0.84 -5.01 5.03
N ASP A 136 1.97 -4.31 4.92
CA ASP A 136 2.21 -3.05 5.65
C ASP A 136 1.22 -1.94 5.26
N ARG A 137 0.85 -1.88 3.98
CA ARG A 137 -0.18 -0.95 3.50
C ARG A 137 -1.55 -1.26 4.09
N TRP A 138 -1.93 -2.54 4.13
CA TRP A 138 -3.20 -2.95 4.76
C TRP A 138 -3.24 -2.60 6.24
N LYS A 139 -2.18 -2.87 7.00
CA LYS A 139 -2.11 -2.51 8.43
C LYS A 139 -2.26 -1.00 8.66
N ARG A 140 -1.60 -0.17 7.83
CA ARG A 140 -1.71 1.29 7.91
C ARG A 140 -3.13 1.78 7.61
N VAL A 141 -3.79 1.22 6.59
CA VAL A 141 -5.18 1.57 6.26
C VAL A 141 -6.12 1.18 7.40
N SER A 142 -5.99 -0.03 7.95
CA SER A 142 -6.80 -0.48 9.09
C SER A 142 -6.59 0.38 10.34
N ALA A 143 -5.38 0.89 10.58
CA ALA A 143 -5.08 1.80 11.68
C ALA A 143 -5.71 3.19 11.50
N VAL A 144 -5.87 3.67 10.26
CA VAL A 144 -6.58 4.93 9.96
C VAL A 144 -8.09 4.76 10.12
N THR A 145 -8.65 3.64 9.65
CA THR A 145 -10.10 3.40 9.80
C THR A 145 -10.52 3.25 11.26
N SER A 146 -9.69 2.61 12.11
CA SER A 146 -10.02 2.44 13.52
C SER A 146 -9.96 3.75 14.32
N SER A 147 -9.06 4.68 14.00
CA SER A 147 -9.01 6.00 14.66
C SER A 147 -10.19 6.89 14.28
N THR A 148 -10.69 6.78 13.04
CA THR A 148 -11.86 7.53 12.58
C THR A 148 -13.18 7.05 13.18
N TRP A 149 -13.26 5.83 13.70
CA TRP A 149 -14.48 5.27 14.31
C TRP A 149 -14.57 5.43 15.82
N THR A 150 -13.45 5.66 16.51
CA THR A 150 -13.41 5.84 17.98
C THR A 150 -13.67 7.28 18.45
N GLY A 151 -13.98 8.20 17.54
CA GLY A 151 -14.18 9.63 17.83
C GLY A 151 -15.63 10.14 17.77
N GLY A 152 -16.61 9.23 17.70
CA GLY A 152 -18.06 9.56 17.71
C GLY A 152 -18.71 9.30 19.07
#